data_AF-A0A1G0G835-F1
#
_entry.id   AF-A0A1G0G835-F1
#
_cell.length_a   1.000
_cell.length_b   1.000
_cell.length_c   1.000
_cell.angle_alpha   90.00
_cell.angle_beta   90.00
_cell.angle_gamma   90.00
#
_symmetry.space_group_name_H-M   'P 1'
#
loop_
_entity.id
_entity.type
_entity.pdbx_description
1 polymer ?
#
loop_
_entity_poly.entity_id
_entity_poly.type
_entity_poly.pdbx_seq_one_letter_code
_entity_poly.pdbx_strand_id
1 'polypeptide(L)'
;MHLKDLKEALENKEFAYYYQPKVSMITGKLCGAEALLRWQKPDGRIIPPSEFIPLAESSGFINEITLVMFQQLIIDMSIIHDVVDTLVISFNASAKDFRNNRLTEAIRHAITNKLLTSDTLEVELTETAILDSDEEVKHQINLLHEMGIGLAMDDFGTGYSSIDTLSKWPFSSIKIDQGVIGRMGHSEKDFIIVQSSISMAHELGLDIVAEGIETEDCYQHLLGSGCTKGQGYWISRPVPLDEFIDFTKLGKNWSGELIGLAYQAQLDHIKWRKALIDGLYYISSRKGGNTQLRGTPELDPRKCSLGKWFYSLGETFTKEEWYGQLEESHTLLHHTGANLLESAGRGRPKKELIQQMRKLTEQSIRVIGILQEIENRSVENSRTTDPE
;
A
#
# COMPACT_ATOMS: atom_id res chain seq x y z
N MET A 1 4.63 -26.55 -24.89
CA MET A 1 4.13 -25.21 -25.26
C MET A 1 5.23 -24.45 -25.94
N HIS A 2 4.93 -23.80 -27.06
CA HIS A 2 5.87 -23.08 -27.91
C HIS A 2 5.38 -21.65 -28.15
N LEU A 3 6.29 -20.76 -28.58
CA LEU A 3 5.94 -19.37 -28.90
C LEU A 3 4.81 -19.26 -29.95
N LYS A 4 4.71 -20.21 -30.88
CA LYS A 4 3.62 -20.26 -31.86
C LYS A 4 2.26 -20.37 -31.18
N ASP A 5 2.17 -21.19 -30.12
CA ASP A 5 0.93 -21.38 -29.36
C ASP A 5 0.48 -20.06 -28.70
N LEU A 6 1.43 -19.25 -28.20
CA LEU A 6 1.12 -17.94 -27.60
C LEU A 6 0.64 -16.93 -28.64
N LYS A 7 1.25 -16.93 -29.83
CA LYS A 7 0.85 -16.06 -30.94
C LYS A 7 -0.57 -16.39 -31.41
N GLU A 8 -0.84 -17.67 -31.64
CA GLU A 8 -2.19 -18.14 -32.02
C GLU A 8 -3.21 -17.80 -30.94
N ALA A 9 -2.88 -17.98 -29.66
CA ALA A 9 -3.76 -17.60 -28.55
C ALA A 9 -4.09 -16.11 -28.52
N LEU A 10 -3.11 -15.24 -28.78
CA LEU A 10 -3.33 -13.80 -28.85
C LEU A 10 -4.24 -13.43 -30.03
N GLU A 11 -4.01 -14.03 -31.21
CA GLU A 11 -4.82 -13.82 -32.40
C GLU A 11 -6.27 -14.32 -32.22
N ASN A 12 -6.43 -15.45 -31.53
CA ASN A 12 -7.72 -16.08 -31.24
C ASN A 12 -8.45 -15.47 -30.02
N LYS A 13 -7.87 -14.46 -29.36
CA LYS A 13 -8.40 -13.86 -28.11
C LYS A 13 -8.63 -14.89 -26.99
N GLU A 14 -7.70 -15.83 -26.85
CA GLU A 14 -7.74 -16.87 -25.81
C GLU A 14 -7.22 -16.37 -24.45
N PHE A 15 -6.70 -15.14 -24.37
CA PHE A 15 -6.29 -14.52 -23.11
C PHE A 15 -7.42 -13.68 -22.52
N ALA A 16 -7.64 -13.82 -21.22
CA ALA A 16 -8.66 -13.08 -20.47
C ALA A 16 -8.16 -12.73 -19.07
N TYR A 17 -8.70 -11.67 -18.48
CA TYR A 17 -8.47 -11.34 -17.08
C TYR A 17 -9.45 -12.06 -16.16
N TYR A 18 -8.93 -12.52 -15.03
CA TYR A 18 -9.69 -12.83 -13.84
C TYR A 18 -9.32 -11.80 -12.79
N TYR A 19 -10.28 -11.38 -11.98
CA TYR A 19 -10.12 -10.34 -10.98
C TYR A 19 -10.09 -10.97 -9.60
N GLN A 20 -9.01 -10.75 -8.87
CA GLN A 20 -8.92 -11.13 -7.46
C GLN A 20 -9.19 -9.93 -6.57
N PRO A 21 -10.28 -9.93 -5.78
CA PRO A 21 -10.61 -8.85 -4.87
C PRO A 21 -9.49 -8.55 -3.85
N LYS A 22 -9.18 -7.25 -3.70
CA LYS A 22 -8.35 -6.68 -2.63
C LYS A 22 -9.24 -5.95 -1.63
N VAL A 23 -9.15 -6.30 -0.36
CA VAL A 23 -9.92 -5.65 0.69
C VAL A 23 -9.03 -4.77 1.55
N SER A 24 -9.55 -3.60 1.93
CA SER A 24 -8.96 -2.79 2.98
C SER A 24 -9.17 -3.52 4.29
N MET A 25 -8.08 -3.90 4.96
CA MET A 25 -8.16 -4.61 6.24
C MET A 25 -8.62 -3.69 7.38
N ILE A 26 -8.54 -2.39 7.14
CA ILE A 26 -8.93 -1.33 8.07
C ILE A 26 -10.44 -1.12 8.05
N THR A 27 -10.99 -0.88 6.86
CA THR A 27 -12.42 -0.59 6.70
C THR A 27 -13.25 -1.85 6.52
N GLY A 28 -12.58 -2.96 6.23
CA GLY A 28 -13.20 -4.22 5.83
C GLY A 28 -13.94 -4.15 4.51
N LYS A 29 -13.73 -3.11 3.69
CA LYS A 29 -14.41 -2.94 2.40
C LYS A 29 -13.49 -3.33 1.24
N LEU A 30 -14.12 -3.72 0.12
CA LEU A 30 -13.44 -3.84 -1.16
C LEU A 30 -12.77 -2.51 -1.52
N CYS A 31 -11.47 -2.54 -1.82
CA CYS A 31 -10.71 -1.34 -2.20
C CYS A 31 -10.02 -1.47 -3.56
N GLY A 32 -9.99 -2.66 -4.14
CA GLY A 32 -9.42 -2.87 -5.47
C GLY A 32 -9.52 -4.30 -5.93
N ALA A 33 -8.85 -4.61 -7.03
CA ALA A 33 -8.64 -5.98 -7.49
C ALA A 33 -7.36 -6.11 -8.32
N GLU A 34 -6.76 -7.29 -8.28
CA GLU A 34 -5.69 -7.66 -9.19
C GLU A 34 -6.25 -8.34 -10.44
N ALA A 35 -5.93 -7.79 -11.61
CA ALA A 35 -6.24 -8.34 -12.91
C ALA A 35 -5.18 -9.40 -13.28
N LEU A 36 -5.56 -10.66 -13.10
CA LEU A 36 -4.72 -11.82 -13.30
C LEU A 36 -4.97 -12.44 -14.66
N LEU A 37 -3.93 -12.51 -15.48
CA LEU A 37 -4.03 -13.10 -16.82
C LEU A 37 -4.31 -14.62 -16.72
N ARG A 38 -5.22 -15.09 -17.56
CA ARG A 38 -5.56 -16.50 -17.75
C ARG A 38 -5.59 -16.81 -19.24
N TRP A 39 -5.10 -17.99 -19.61
CA TRP A 39 -5.23 -18.49 -20.97
C TRP A 39 -6.35 -19.51 -21.03
N GLN A 40 -7.48 -19.09 -21.58
CA GLN A 40 -8.67 -19.91 -21.80
C GLN A 40 -8.59 -20.62 -23.15
N LYS A 41 -8.43 -21.94 -23.11
CA LYS A 41 -8.46 -22.76 -24.31
C LYS A 41 -9.89 -22.92 -24.85
N PRO A 42 -10.07 -23.10 -26.17
CA PRO A 42 -11.40 -23.34 -26.76
C PRO A 42 -12.13 -24.57 -26.20
N ASP A 43 -11.40 -25.52 -25.62
CA ASP A 43 -11.96 -26.71 -24.97
C ASP A 43 -12.39 -26.47 -23.51
N GLY A 44 -12.31 -25.23 -23.03
CA GLY A 44 -12.71 -24.81 -21.67
C GLY A 44 -11.61 -24.95 -20.62
N ARG A 45 -10.43 -25.47 -20.95
CA ARG A 45 -9.31 -25.52 -20.00
C ARG A 45 -8.74 -24.13 -19.76
N ILE A 46 -8.43 -23.84 -18.50
CA ILE A 46 -7.77 -22.60 -18.09
C ILE A 46 -6.32 -22.93 -17.73
N ILE A 47 -5.38 -22.37 -18.48
CA ILE A 47 -3.95 -22.50 -18.23
C ILE A 47 -3.50 -21.32 -17.34
N PRO A 48 -2.86 -21.58 -16.18
CA PRO A 48 -2.41 -20.55 -15.27
C PRO A 48 -1.17 -19.79 -15.83
N PRO A 49 -0.96 -18.53 -15.40
CA PRO A 49 0.15 -17.71 -15.85
C PRO A 49 1.52 -18.34 -15.58
N SER A 50 1.68 -19.07 -14.48
CA SER A 50 2.92 -19.77 -14.15
C SER A 50 3.38 -20.76 -15.22
N GLU A 51 2.47 -21.29 -16.04
CA GLU A 51 2.83 -22.20 -17.13
C GLU A 51 3.33 -21.45 -18.38
N PHE A 52 2.78 -20.26 -18.71
CA PHE A 52 3.02 -19.59 -19.99
C PHE A 52 3.79 -18.28 -19.94
N ILE A 53 3.74 -17.55 -18.82
CA ILE A 53 4.47 -16.29 -18.64
C ILE A 53 5.99 -16.48 -18.79
N PRO A 54 6.65 -17.51 -18.20
CA PRO A 54 8.10 -17.70 -18.38
C PRO A 54 8.52 -17.85 -19.85
N LEU A 55 7.69 -18.49 -20.66
CA LEU A 55 7.91 -18.61 -22.10
C LEU A 55 7.67 -17.27 -22.84
N ALA A 56 6.61 -16.55 -22.48
CA ALA A 56 6.32 -15.23 -23.04
C ALA A 56 7.43 -14.23 -22.73
N GLU A 57 7.97 -14.25 -21.51
CA GLU A 57 9.05 -13.37 -21.09
C GLU A 57 10.38 -13.73 -21.75
N SER A 58 10.79 -15.01 -21.74
CA SER A 58 12.06 -15.45 -22.34
C SER A 58 12.11 -15.19 -23.84
N SER A 59 10.96 -15.24 -24.53
CA SER A 59 10.84 -14.90 -25.96
C SER A 59 10.65 -13.41 -26.25
N GLY A 60 10.37 -12.59 -25.24
CA GLY A 60 10.00 -11.17 -25.39
C GLY A 60 8.57 -10.95 -25.90
N PHE A 61 7.79 -12.01 -26.13
CA PHE A 61 6.41 -11.89 -26.61
C PHE A 61 5.44 -11.39 -25.54
N ILE A 62 5.86 -11.39 -24.27
CA ILE A 62 5.09 -10.79 -23.17
C ILE A 62 4.68 -9.35 -23.48
N ASN A 63 5.52 -8.58 -24.17
CA ASN A 63 5.24 -7.19 -24.54
C ASN A 63 3.99 -7.03 -25.41
N GLU A 64 3.78 -7.95 -26.35
CA GLU A 64 2.59 -7.92 -27.22
C GLU A 64 1.36 -8.38 -26.45
N ILE A 65 1.50 -9.38 -25.58
CA ILE A 65 0.40 -9.85 -24.72
C ILE A 65 -0.03 -8.71 -23.79
N THR A 66 0.89 -8.10 -23.04
CA THR A 66 0.59 -7.01 -22.11
C THR A 66 -0.07 -5.83 -22.83
N LEU A 67 0.44 -5.42 -24.00
CA LEU A 67 -0.12 -4.28 -24.73
C LEU A 67 -1.54 -4.55 -25.26
N VAL A 68 -1.81 -5.74 -25.79
CA VAL A 68 -3.15 -6.12 -26.27
C VAL A 68 -4.10 -6.25 -25.08
N MET A 69 -3.66 -6.92 -24.02
CA MET A 69 -4.48 -7.13 -22.83
C MET A 69 -4.77 -5.82 -22.09
N PHE A 70 -3.85 -4.86 -22.10
CA PHE A 70 -4.11 -3.53 -21.53
C PHE A 70 -5.33 -2.85 -22.17
N GLN A 71 -5.59 -3.07 -23.46
CA GLN A 71 -6.82 -2.56 -24.09
C GLN A 71 -8.08 -3.19 -23.51
N GLN A 72 -8.04 -4.50 -23.21
CA GLN A 72 -9.13 -5.19 -22.52
C GLN A 72 -9.27 -4.70 -21.08
N LEU A 73 -8.15 -4.45 -20.38
CA LEU A 73 -8.16 -3.93 -19.01
C LEU A 73 -8.89 -2.59 -18.93
N ILE A 74 -8.67 -1.68 -19.88
CA ILE A 74 -9.38 -0.39 -19.92
C ILE A 74 -10.89 -0.60 -20.04
N ILE A 75 -11.33 -1.54 -20.88
CA ILE A 75 -12.76 -1.85 -21.07
C ILE A 75 -13.35 -2.39 -19.76
N ASP A 76 -12.65 -3.33 -19.13
CA ASP A 76 -13.09 -3.95 -17.89
C ASP A 76 -13.12 -2.93 -16.74
N MET A 77 -12.12 -2.05 -16.64
CA MET A 77 -12.08 -0.94 -15.68
C MET A 77 -13.27 0.00 -15.85
N SER A 78 -13.64 0.35 -17.09
CA SER A 78 -14.83 1.17 -17.34
C SER A 78 -16.10 0.51 -16.78
N ILE A 79 -16.26 -0.80 -16.98
CA ILE A 79 -17.41 -1.56 -16.46
C ILE A 79 -17.39 -1.63 -14.93
N ILE A 80 -16.20 -1.82 -14.34
CA ILE A 80 -16.03 -1.86 -12.88
C ILE A 80 -16.36 -0.50 -12.26
N HIS A 81 -15.85 0.58 -12.85
CA HIS A 81 -16.04 1.95 -12.34
C HIS A 81 -17.45 2.50 -12.55
N ASP A 82 -18.22 1.95 -13.50
CA ASP A 82 -19.67 2.20 -13.60
C ASP A 82 -20.44 1.68 -12.36
N VAL A 83 -19.86 0.74 -11.61
CA VAL A 83 -20.44 0.17 -10.37
C VAL A 83 -19.78 0.75 -9.12
N VAL A 84 -18.45 0.83 -9.09
CA VAL A 84 -17.66 1.38 -7.98
C VAL A 84 -16.46 2.17 -8.53
N ASP A 85 -16.61 3.49 -8.63
CA ASP A 85 -15.65 4.40 -9.28
C ASP A 85 -14.31 4.58 -8.55
N THR A 86 -14.23 4.19 -7.28
CA THR A 86 -13.02 4.33 -6.46
C THR A 86 -12.11 3.10 -6.44
N LEU A 87 -12.45 2.02 -7.15
CA LEU A 87 -11.64 0.79 -7.08
C LEU A 87 -10.32 0.93 -7.84
N VAL A 88 -9.23 0.62 -7.15
CA VAL A 88 -7.90 0.52 -7.76
C VAL A 88 -7.76 -0.86 -8.41
N ILE A 89 -7.54 -0.88 -9.72
CA ILE A 89 -7.29 -2.11 -10.46
C ILE A 89 -5.78 -2.19 -10.72
N SER A 90 -5.18 -3.31 -10.31
CA SER A 90 -3.77 -3.57 -10.57
C SER A 90 -3.58 -4.62 -11.64
N PHE A 91 -2.46 -4.59 -12.36
CA PHE A 91 -2.08 -5.66 -13.27
C PHE A 91 -0.56 -5.88 -13.25
N ASN A 92 -0.16 -7.11 -13.54
CA ASN A 92 1.24 -7.49 -13.61
C ASN A 92 1.86 -7.03 -14.93
N ALA A 93 3.03 -6.39 -14.84
CA ALA A 93 3.85 -6.04 -15.98
C ALA A 93 5.28 -6.57 -15.78
N SER A 94 5.88 -7.04 -16.87
CA SER A 94 7.31 -7.39 -16.87
C SER A 94 8.13 -6.11 -17.06
N ALA A 95 9.33 -6.02 -16.48
CA ALA A 95 10.23 -4.90 -16.78
C ALA A 95 10.56 -4.80 -18.29
N LYS A 96 10.44 -5.92 -19.02
CA LYS A 96 10.56 -5.92 -20.48
C LYS A 96 9.50 -5.06 -21.16
N ASP A 97 8.31 -4.91 -20.56
CA ASP A 97 7.21 -4.09 -21.08
C ASP A 97 7.58 -2.59 -21.15
N PHE A 98 8.60 -2.20 -20.39
CA PHE A 98 9.10 -0.83 -20.27
C PHE A 98 10.45 -0.60 -20.97
N ARG A 99 10.99 -1.60 -21.67
CA ARG A 99 12.20 -1.40 -22.51
C ARG A 99 11.97 -0.50 -23.72
N ASN A 100 10.70 -0.26 -24.04
CA ASN A 100 10.28 0.75 -24.99
C ASN A 100 9.10 1.52 -24.37
N ASN A 101 8.71 2.62 -25.00
CA ASN A 101 7.66 3.49 -24.48
C ASN A 101 6.24 3.05 -24.87
N ARG A 102 6.01 1.90 -25.51
CA ARG A 102 4.68 1.53 -26.04
C ARG A 102 3.62 1.40 -24.94
N LEU A 103 3.94 0.70 -23.86
CA LEU A 103 3.00 0.53 -22.74
C LEU A 103 2.78 1.85 -22.00
N THR A 104 3.85 2.58 -21.69
CA THR A 104 3.77 3.92 -21.06
C THR A 104 2.91 4.86 -21.89
N GLU A 105 3.10 4.88 -23.21
CA GLU A 105 2.33 5.70 -24.13
C GLU A 105 0.87 5.27 -24.22
N ALA A 106 0.59 3.95 -24.19
CA ALA A 106 -0.78 3.44 -24.13
C ALA A 106 -1.50 3.89 -22.85
N ILE A 107 -0.83 3.81 -21.69
CA ILE A 107 -1.36 4.28 -20.40
C ILE A 107 -1.58 5.80 -20.45
N ARG A 108 -0.59 6.56 -20.95
CA ARG A 108 -0.69 8.02 -21.10
C ARG A 108 -1.85 8.41 -22.02
N HIS A 109 -2.03 7.70 -23.11
CA HIS A 109 -3.13 7.90 -24.04
C HIS A 109 -4.48 7.61 -23.35
N ALA A 110 -4.59 6.52 -22.58
CA ALA A 110 -5.81 6.19 -21.84
C ALA A 110 -6.19 7.30 -20.85
N ILE A 111 -5.24 7.82 -20.08
CA ILE A 111 -5.45 8.94 -19.15
C ILE A 111 -5.83 10.22 -19.90
N THR A 112 -5.08 10.58 -20.95
CA THR A 112 -5.29 11.82 -21.71
C THR A 112 -6.68 11.86 -22.36
N ASN A 113 -7.16 10.71 -22.83
CA ASN A 113 -8.49 10.56 -23.41
C ASN A 113 -9.58 10.24 -22.38
N LYS A 114 -9.27 10.31 -21.07
CA LYS A 114 -10.19 10.07 -19.96
C LYS A 114 -10.87 8.69 -19.99
N LEU A 115 -10.13 7.69 -20.47
CA LEU A 115 -10.57 6.29 -20.44
C LEU A 115 -10.32 5.65 -19.07
N LEU A 116 -9.39 6.21 -18.28
CA LEU A 116 -9.18 5.86 -16.88
C LEU A 116 -8.62 7.07 -16.10
N THR A 117 -8.75 7.05 -14.78
CA THR A 117 -8.13 8.02 -13.88
C THR A 117 -6.85 7.41 -13.28
N SER A 118 -5.77 8.19 -13.18
CA SER A 118 -4.46 7.64 -12.82
C SER A 118 -4.41 7.00 -11.43
N ASP A 119 -5.17 7.52 -10.47
CA ASP A 119 -5.28 7.00 -9.10
C ASP A 119 -6.08 5.69 -8.98
N THR A 120 -6.71 5.23 -10.07
CA THR A 120 -7.46 3.97 -10.13
C THR A 120 -6.69 2.82 -10.78
N LEU A 121 -5.45 3.06 -11.22
CA LEU A 121 -4.58 2.06 -11.85
C LEU A 121 -3.28 1.87 -11.06
N GLU A 122 -2.92 0.62 -10.81
CA GLU A 122 -1.65 0.24 -10.19
C GLU A 122 -0.91 -0.76 -11.10
N VAL A 123 0.40 -0.58 -11.29
CA VAL A 123 1.24 -1.53 -12.04
C VAL A 123 2.06 -2.33 -11.05
N GLU A 124 1.97 -3.65 -11.13
CA GLU A 124 2.73 -4.58 -10.29
C GLU A 124 3.95 -5.07 -11.05
N LEU A 125 5.13 -4.92 -10.43
CA LEU A 125 6.41 -5.28 -11.01
C LEU A 125 7.13 -6.26 -10.08
N THR A 126 7.58 -7.38 -10.62
CA THR A 126 8.42 -8.30 -9.84
C THR A 126 9.82 -7.73 -9.65
N GLU A 127 10.41 -7.96 -8.49
CA GLU A 127 11.74 -7.46 -8.17
C GLU A 127 12.81 -7.91 -9.17
N THR A 128 12.80 -9.20 -9.52
CA THR A 128 13.79 -9.79 -10.43
C THR A 128 13.78 -9.07 -11.77
N ALA A 129 12.59 -8.65 -12.23
CA ALA A 129 12.48 -7.89 -13.46
C ALA A 129 13.13 -6.51 -13.35
N ILE A 130 13.09 -5.88 -12.19
CA ILE A 130 13.61 -4.53 -11.93
C ILE A 130 15.12 -4.54 -11.68
N LEU A 131 15.67 -5.54 -11.00
CA LEU A 131 17.11 -5.62 -10.71
C LEU A 131 17.96 -5.71 -11.98
N ASP A 132 17.43 -6.36 -13.02
CA ASP A 132 18.09 -6.53 -14.33
C ASP A 132 17.72 -5.42 -15.35
N SER A 133 17.09 -4.34 -14.88
CA SER A 133 16.57 -3.28 -15.76
C SER A 133 17.60 -2.17 -16.03
N ASP A 134 17.47 -1.54 -17.20
CA ASP A 134 18.35 -0.47 -17.65
C ASP A 134 17.77 0.93 -17.32
N GLU A 135 18.54 1.98 -17.62
CA GLU A 135 18.11 3.36 -17.39
C GLU A 135 16.86 3.75 -18.20
N GLU A 136 16.57 3.07 -19.32
CA GLU A 136 15.36 3.31 -20.10
C GLU A 136 14.12 2.82 -19.34
N VAL A 137 14.15 1.60 -18.82
CA VAL A 137 13.07 1.07 -17.97
C VAL A 137 12.85 2.00 -16.77
N LYS A 138 13.93 2.42 -16.10
CA LYS A 138 13.85 3.34 -14.97
C LYS A 138 13.21 4.67 -15.37
N HIS A 139 13.55 5.20 -16.54
CA HIS A 139 12.92 6.41 -17.06
C HIS A 139 11.42 6.21 -17.28
N GLN A 140 11.00 5.12 -17.92
CA GLN A 140 9.59 4.81 -18.17
C GLN A 140 8.78 4.64 -16.88
N ILE A 141 9.33 3.95 -15.87
CA ILE A 141 8.66 3.78 -14.57
C ILE A 141 8.52 5.12 -13.83
N ASN A 142 9.54 5.99 -13.88
CA ASN A 142 9.42 7.34 -13.30
C ASN A 142 8.34 8.17 -14.00
N LEU A 143 8.18 8.05 -15.32
CA LEU A 143 7.10 8.72 -16.05
C LEU A 143 5.71 8.26 -15.56
N LEU A 144 5.52 6.96 -15.32
CA LEU A 144 4.28 6.45 -14.74
C LEU A 144 4.01 7.04 -13.36
N HIS A 145 5.03 7.07 -12.51
CA HIS A 145 4.92 7.68 -11.18
C HIS A 145 4.56 9.17 -11.25
N GLU A 146 5.19 9.95 -12.13
CA GLU A 146 4.90 11.37 -12.37
C GLU A 146 3.48 11.60 -12.90
N MET A 147 2.91 10.61 -13.60
CA MET A 147 1.51 10.61 -14.04
C MET A 147 0.51 10.25 -12.91
N GLY A 148 1.00 9.89 -11.73
CA GLY A 148 0.19 9.51 -10.58
C GLY A 148 -0.29 8.05 -10.61
N ILE A 149 0.32 7.20 -11.43
CA ILE A 149 0.03 5.76 -11.46
C ILE A 149 0.65 5.10 -10.21
N GLY A 150 -0.12 4.24 -9.55
CA GLY A 150 0.39 3.40 -8.47
C GLY A 150 1.43 2.39 -8.99
N LEU A 151 2.49 2.17 -8.23
CA LEU A 151 3.52 1.19 -8.57
C LEU A 151 3.72 0.26 -7.37
N ALA A 152 3.48 -1.04 -7.57
CA ALA A 152 3.65 -2.06 -6.55
C ALA A 152 4.89 -2.92 -6.83
N MET A 153 5.67 -3.19 -5.79
CA MET A 153 6.69 -4.24 -5.83
C MET A 153 6.03 -5.57 -5.45
N ASP A 154 6.02 -6.52 -6.39
CA ASP A 154 5.47 -7.86 -6.19
C ASP A 154 6.51 -8.83 -5.62
N ASP A 155 6.04 -9.93 -5.02
CA ASP A 155 6.85 -11.03 -4.45
C ASP A 155 7.85 -10.62 -3.32
N PHE A 156 7.53 -9.60 -2.52
CA PHE A 156 8.43 -9.15 -1.46
C PHE A 156 8.67 -10.25 -0.40
N GLY A 157 9.94 -10.57 -0.16
CA GLY A 157 10.38 -11.50 0.89
C GLY A 157 10.78 -12.90 0.42
N THR A 158 10.81 -13.14 -0.90
CA THR A 158 11.13 -14.45 -1.51
C THR A 158 12.63 -14.74 -1.70
N GLY A 159 13.52 -13.83 -1.27
CA GLY A 159 14.96 -14.09 -1.12
C GLY A 159 15.89 -13.13 -1.85
N TYR A 160 15.39 -12.39 -2.84
CA TYR A 160 16.15 -11.32 -3.52
C TYR A 160 15.78 -9.91 -3.04
N SER A 161 14.64 -9.79 -2.32
CA SER A 161 14.01 -8.53 -1.88
C SER A 161 14.92 -7.64 -1.08
N SER A 162 15.54 -6.71 -1.79
CA SER A 162 16.48 -5.77 -1.24
C SER A 162 15.78 -4.45 -0.90
N ILE A 163 15.95 -4.03 0.35
CA ILE A 163 15.65 -2.66 0.80
C ILE A 163 16.27 -1.62 -0.14
N ASP A 164 17.42 -1.95 -0.74
CA ASP A 164 18.09 -1.14 -1.74
C ASP A 164 17.21 -0.89 -2.99
N THR A 165 16.47 -1.90 -3.45
CA THR A 165 15.50 -1.74 -4.57
C THR A 165 14.37 -0.80 -4.17
N LEU A 166 13.76 -1.00 -3.00
CA LEU A 166 12.71 -0.09 -2.51
C LEU A 166 13.19 1.37 -2.42
N SER A 167 14.46 1.60 -2.10
CA SER A 167 15.03 2.95 -2.00
C SER A 167 15.29 3.63 -3.35
N LYS A 168 15.41 2.86 -4.43
CA LYS A 168 15.83 3.35 -5.76
C LYS A 168 14.69 3.59 -6.73
N TRP A 169 13.52 3.01 -6.44
CA TRP A 169 12.38 2.96 -7.34
C TRP A 169 11.16 3.60 -6.68
N PRO A 170 10.31 4.29 -7.46
CA PRO A 170 9.22 5.10 -6.91
C PRO A 170 7.97 4.25 -6.59
N PHE A 171 8.15 3.14 -5.88
CA PHE A 171 7.03 2.30 -5.44
C PHE A 171 6.12 3.08 -4.49
N SER A 172 4.82 2.85 -4.63
CA SER A 172 3.79 3.29 -3.70
C SER A 172 3.35 2.18 -2.74
N SER A 173 3.57 0.91 -3.12
CA SER A 173 3.12 -0.24 -2.35
C SER A 173 4.08 -1.44 -2.48
N ILE A 174 4.00 -2.36 -1.52
CA ILE A 174 4.65 -3.67 -1.57
C ILE A 174 3.62 -4.78 -1.38
N LYS A 175 3.83 -5.93 -2.04
CA LYS A 175 3.02 -7.14 -1.89
C LYS A 175 3.85 -8.20 -1.18
N ILE A 176 3.41 -8.66 -0.01
CA ILE A 176 4.06 -9.73 0.75
C ILE A 176 3.57 -11.06 0.19
N ASP A 177 4.49 -11.82 -0.40
CA ASP A 177 4.20 -13.09 -1.09
C ASP A 177 3.44 -14.11 -0.22
N GLN A 178 2.54 -14.85 -0.85
CA GLN A 178 1.76 -15.93 -0.24
C GLN A 178 2.62 -16.98 0.48
N GLY A 179 3.84 -17.25 0.00
CA GLY A 179 4.75 -18.18 0.63
C GLY A 179 5.28 -17.66 1.96
N VAL A 180 5.49 -16.35 2.10
CA VAL A 180 5.89 -15.69 3.36
C VAL A 180 4.71 -15.67 4.32
N ILE A 181 3.54 -15.25 3.86
CA ILE A 181 2.31 -15.21 4.65
C ILE A 181 1.92 -16.61 5.15
N GLY A 182 1.94 -17.61 4.28
CA GLY A 182 1.60 -18.99 4.63
C GLY A 182 2.50 -19.62 5.70
N ARG A 183 3.72 -19.11 5.89
CA ARG A 183 4.63 -19.60 6.94
C ARG A 183 4.50 -18.88 8.28
N MET A 184 3.74 -17.78 8.36
CA MET A 184 3.68 -16.96 9.58
C MET A 184 3.19 -17.73 10.82
N GLY A 185 2.36 -18.76 10.63
CA GLY A 185 1.86 -19.62 11.70
C GLY A 185 2.80 -20.78 12.09
N HIS A 186 3.90 -21.00 11.36
CA HIS A 186 4.78 -22.15 11.58
C HIS A 186 5.83 -21.91 12.66
N SER A 187 6.33 -20.67 12.79
CA SER A 187 7.35 -20.32 13.78
C SER A 187 7.30 -18.86 14.19
N GLU A 188 7.75 -18.56 15.41
CA GLU A 188 7.91 -17.17 15.90
C GLU A 188 8.81 -16.35 14.97
N LYS A 189 9.82 -16.98 14.37
CA LYS A 189 10.73 -16.31 13.42
C LYS A 189 10.00 -15.88 12.15
N ASP A 190 9.17 -16.74 11.57
CA ASP A 190 8.39 -16.40 10.37
C ASP A 190 7.38 -15.30 10.67
N PHE A 191 6.75 -15.33 11.85
CA PHE A 191 5.88 -14.26 12.32
C PHE A 191 6.61 -12.91 12.44
N ILE A 192 7.80 -12.89 13.07
CA ILE A 192 8.62 -11.67 13.21
C ILE A 192 9.04 -11.13 11.84
N ILE A 193 9.31 -11.98 10.85
CA ILE A 193 9.66 -11.56 9.49
C ILE A 193 8.48 -10.77 8.87
N VAL A 194 7.27 -11.30 8.94
CA VAL A 194 6.06 -10.61 8.43
C VAL A 194 5.86 -9.27 9.14
N GLN A 195 5.94 -9.25 10.47
CA GLN A 195 5.77 -8.02 11.26
C GLN A 195 6.84 -6.96 10.93
N SER A 196 8.08 -7.40 10.71
CA SER A 196 9.20 -6.53 10.33
C SER A 196 9.00 -5.94 8.94
N SER A 197 8.50 -6.75 7.98
CA SER A 197 8.16 -6.29 6.63
C SER A 197 7.07 -5.22 6.65
N ILE A 198 6.01 -5.45 7.45
CA ILE A 198 4.93 -4.47 7.64
C ILE A 198 5.48 -3.16 8.22
N SER A 199 6.25 -3.26 9.31
CA SER A 199 6.83 -2.08 9.97
C SER A 199 7.75 -1.28 9.04
N MET A 200 8.55 -1.98 8.23
CA MET A 200 9.46 -1.37 7.26
C MET A 200 8.70 -0.60 6.17
N ALA A 201 7.65 -1.19 5.60
CA ALA A 201 6.86 -0.52 4.58
C ALA A 201 6.20 0.75 5.14
N HIS A 202 5.65 0.71 6.36
CA HIS A 202 5.17 1.92 7.04
C HIS A 202 6.25 2.99 7.20
N GLU A 203 7.48 2.59 7.57
CA GLU A 203 8.61 3.51 7.69
C GLU A 203 9.04 4.15 6.37
N LEU A 204 8.89 3.41 5.26
CA LEU A 204 9.14 3.91 3.91
C LEU A 204 7.95 4.70 3.35
N GLY A 205 6.82 4.73 4.06
CA GLY A 205 5.58 5.37 3.60
C GLY A 205 4.91 4.63 2.44
N LEU A 206 5.12 3.30 2.36
CA LEU A 206 4.57 2.41 1.36
C LEU A 206 3.31 1.73 1.90
N ASP A 207 2.31 1.56 1.03
CA ASP A 207 1.17 0.68 1.29
C ASP A 207 1.61 -0.79 1.30
N ILE A 208 0.85 -1.65 1.99
CA ILE A 208 1.17 -3.08 2.12
C ILE A 208 -0.04 -3.89 1.71
N VAL A 209 0.18 -4.87 0.84
CA VAL A 209 -0.80 -5.89 0.47
C VAL A 209 -0.28 -7.25 0.92
N ALA A 210 -1.01 -7.93 1.80
CA ALA A 210 -0.71 -9.32 2.13
C ALA A 210 -1.41 -10.27 1.16
N GLU A 211 -0.67 -11.23 0.60
CA GLU A 211 -1.19 -12.20 -0.35
C GLU A 211 -1.38 -13.59 0.26
N GLY A 212 -2.22 -14.40 -0.38
CA GLY A 212 -2.41 -15.80 0.04
C GLY A 212 -3.10 -15.95 1.39
N ILE A 213 -3.97 -15.02 1.77
CA ILE A 213 -4.78 -15.16 2.99
C ILE A 213 -5.80 -16.30 2.81
N GLU A 214 -5.56 -17.43 3.47
CA GLU A 214 -6.42 -18.63 3.38
C GLU A 214 -7.35 -18.83 4.57
N THR A 215 -7.09 -18.19 5.70
CA THR A 215 -7.90 -18.31 6.93
C THR A 215 -8.21 -16.96 7.57
N GLU A 216 -9.28 -16.94 8.36
CA GLU A 216 -9.64 -15.78 9.18
C GLU A 216 -8.56 -15.46 10.21
N ASP A 217 -7.97 -16.47 10.86
CA ASP A 217 -6.88 -16.27 11.81
C ASP A 217 -5.67 -15.58 11.18
N CYS A 218 -5.31 -15.96 9.94
CA CYS A 218 -4.24 -15.30 9.20
C CYS A 218 -4.58 -13.82 8.96
N TYR A 219 -5.82 -13.54 8.53
CA TYR A 219 -6.31 -12.18 8.34
C TYR A 219 -6.23 -11.33 9.61
N GLN A 220 -6.73 -11.86 10.74
CA GLN A 220 -6.72 -11.14 12.02
C GLN A 220 -5.30 -10.87 12.52
N HIS A 221 -4.37 -11.83 12.37
CA HIS A 221 -2.97 -11.60 12.74
C HIS A 221 -2.29 -10.53 11.89
N LEU A 222 -2.57 -10.51 10.58
CA LEU A 222 -2.04 -9.48 9.68
C LEU A 222 -2.59 -8.10 10.01
N LEU A 223 -3.89 -8.00 10.28
CA LEU A 223 -4.54 -6.77 10.72
C LEU A 223 -3.96 -6.29 12.06
N GLY A 224 -3.81 -7.19 13.04
CA GLY A 224 -3.18 -6.91 14.33
C GLY A 224 -1.70 -6.51 14.22
N SER A 225 -1.03 -6.88 13.14
CA SER A 225 0.34 -6.46 12.83
C SER A 225 0.40 -5.10 12.11
N GLY A 226 -0.75 -4.52 11.75
CA GLY A 226 -0.85 -3.23 11.05
C GLY A 226 -0.85 -3.34 9.52
N CYS A 227 -1.16 -4.51 8.94
CA CYS A 227 -1.35 -4.65 7.50
C CYS A 227 -2.62 -3.89 7.05
N THR A 228 -2.55 -3.20 5.91
CA THR A 228 -3.61 -2.26 5.48
C THR A 228 -4.52 -2.82 4.38
N LYS A 229 -4.01 -3.73 3.54
CA LYS A 229 -4.75 -4.39 2.46
C LYS A 229 -4.42 -5.88 2.41
N GLY A 230 -5.37 -6.70 1.96
CA GLY A 230 -5.17 -8.14 1.85
C GLY A 230 -5.92 -8.75 0.66
N GLN A 231 -5.37 -9.84 0.15
CA GLN A 231 -6.00 -10.70 -0.86
C GLN A 231 -5.69 -12.18 -0.59
N GLY A 232 -6.61 -13.06 -0.97
CA GLY A 232 -6.46 -14.49 -0.75
C GLY A 232 -7.77 -15.24 -0.85
N TYR A 233 -7.70 -16.58 -0.83
CA TYR A 233 -8.88 -17.43 -1.05
C TYR A 233 -9.91 -17.37 0.06
N TRP A 234 -9.55 -16.93 1.26
CA TRP A 234 -10.51 -16.64 2.31
C TRP A 234 -11.43 -15.45 1.97
N ILE A 235 -10.90 -14.48 1.23
CA ILE A 235 -11.65 -13.32 0.72
C ILE A 235 -12.40 -13.75 -0.55
N SER A 236 -11.65 -14.14 -1.58
CA SER A 236 -12.15 -14.65 -2.85
C SER A 236 -11.00 -15.22 -3.68
N ARG A 237 -11.30 -16.26 -4.46
CA ARG A 237 -10.46 -16.66 -5.58
C ARG A 237 -10.50 -15.59 -6.69
N PRO A 238 -9.54 -15.58 -7.63
CA PRO A 238 -9.69 -14.86 -8.88
C PRO A 238 -10.96 -15.36 -9.60
N VAL A 239 -11.82 -14.44 -10.03
CA VAL A 239 -13.08 -14.74 -10.71
C VAL A 239 -13.18 -13.98 -12.03
N PRO A 240 -13.98 -14.44 -13.01
CA PRO A 240 -14.22 -13.66 -14.23
C PRO A 240 -14.90 -12.31 -13.93
N LEU A 241 -14.92 -11.40 -14.91
CA LEU A 241 -15.42 -10.03 -14.73
C LEU A 241 -16.88 -9.98 -14.23
N ASP A 242 -17.77 -10.78 -14.80
CA ASP A 242 -19.19 -10.81 -14.42
C ASP A 242 -19.37 -11.22 -12.95
N GLU A 243 -18.69 -12.28 -12.52
CA GLU A 243 -18.66 -12.70 -11.12
C GLU A 243 -18.01 -11.64 -10.20
N PHE A 244 -16.98 -10.94 -10.66
CA PHE A 244 -16.38 -9.83 -9.91
C PHE A 244 -17.36 -8.67 -9.72
N ILE A 245 -18.11 -8.31 -10.76
CA ILE A 245 -19.16 -7.28 -10.69
C ILE A 245 -20.27 -7.69 -9.72
N ASP A 246 -20.62 -8.97 -9.61
CA ASP A 246 -21.57 -9.42 -8.60
C ASP A 246 -20.95 -9.41 -7.20
N PHE A 247 -19.66 -9.73 -7.08
CA PHE A 247 -18.92 -9.63 -5.82
C PHE A 247 -18.92 -8.21 -5.26
N THR A 248 -18.75 -7.17 -6.10
CA THR A 248 -18.75 -5.77 -5.64
C THR A 248 -20.08 -5.35 -5.02
N LYS A 249 -21.18 -6.00 -5.38
CA LYS A 249 -22.53 -5.72 -4.88
C LYS A 249 -22.89 -6.43 -3.58
N LEU A 250 -22.11 -7.44 -3.16
CA LEU A 250 -22.42 -8.25 -1.96
C LEU A 250 -22.43 -7.43 -0.67
N GLY A 251 -21.75 -6.28 -0.63
CA GLY A 251 -21.66 -5.43 0.57
C GLY A 251 -21.03 -6.13 1.77
N LYS A 252 -20.29 -7.23 1.54
CA LYS A 252 -19.61 -8.00 2.59
C LYS A 252 -18.57 -7.11 3.26
N ASN A 253 -18.48 -7.22 4.58
CA ASN A 253 -17.51 -6.50 5.40
C ASN A 253 -16.54 -7.52 6.01
N TRP A 254 -15.25 -7.33 5.79
CA TRP A 254 -14.15 -8.14 6.33
C TRP A 254 -13.50 -7.51 7.56
N SER A 255 -14.09 -6.47 8.14
CA SER A 255 -13.47 -5.69 9.23
C SER A 255 -13.05 -6.56 10.41
N GLY A 256 -11.85 -6.32 10.93
CA GLY A 256 -11.42 -6.79 12.24
C GLY A 256 -11.14 -5.63 13.20
N GLU A 257 -10.45 -5.92 14.29
CA GLU A 257 -10.16 -4.93 15.33
C GLU A 257 -9.02 -3.96 14.93
N LEU A 258 -9.09 -2.72 15.40
CA LEU A 258 -8.15 -1.65 15.04
C LEU A 258 -6.81 -1.70 15.80
N ILE A 259 -6.52 -2.79 16.51
CA ILE A 259 -5.36 -2.91 17.42
C ILE A 259 -4.05 -2.61 16.69
N GLY A 260 -3.81 -3.25 15.55
CA GLY A 260 -2.56 -3.06 14.80
C GLY A 260 -2.37 -1.64 14.29
N LEU A 261 -3.46 -0.96 13.93
CA LEU A 261 -3.43 0.44 13.50
C LEU A 261 -3.21 1.39 14.66
N ALA A 262 -3.87 1.16 15.80
CA ALA A 262 -3.67 1.94 17.00
C ALA A 262 -2.21 1.83 17.46
N TYR A 263 -1.63 0.64 17.42
CA TYR A 263 -0.22 0.40 17.68
C TYR A 263 0.69 1.15 16.69
N GLN A 264 0.43 1.06 15.39
CA GLN A 264 1.20 1.78 14.38
C GLN A 264 1.11 3.30 14.56
N ALA A 265 -0.07 3.83 14.85
CA ALA A 265 -0.30 5.25 15.14
C ALA A 265 0.50 5.71 16.37
N GLN A 266 0.57 4.89 17.43
CA GLN A 266 1.39 5.18 18.60
C GLN A 266 2.88 5.28 18.24
N LEU A 267 3.39 4.33 17.42
CA LEU A 267 4.77 4.35 16.95
C LEU A 267 5.08 5.57 16.09
N ASP A 268 4.19 5.91 15.16
CA ASP A 268 4.33 7.08 14.27
C ASP A 268 4.40 8.39 15.06
N HIS A 269 3.56 8.53 16.08
CA HIS A 269 3.58 9.67 16.99
C HIS A 269 4.91 9.76 17.77
N ILE A 270 5.40 8.64 18.30
CA ILE A 270 6.68 8.59 19.03
C ILE A 270 7.84 8.98 18.10
N LYS A 271 7.85 8.47 16.85
CA LYS A 271 8.85 8.80 15.82
C LYS A 271 8.82 10.28 15.48
N TRP A 272 7.63 10.86 15.25
CA TRP A 272 7.45 12.29 14.99
C TRP A 272 8.02 13.13 16.13
N ARG A 273 7.69 12.79 17.37
CA ARG A 273 8.17 13.50 18.55
C ARG A 273 9.70 13.41 18.69
N LYS A 274 10.28 12.23 18.47
CA LYS A 274 11.75 12.05 18.50
C LYS A 274 12.42 12.97 17.47
N ALA A 275 11.95 12.96 16.23
CA ALA A 275 12.47 13.81 15.16
C ALA A 275 12.38 15.30 15.51
N LEU A 276 11.29 15.74 16.16
CA LEU A 276 11.16 17.11 16.63
C LEU A 276 12.25 17.48 17.66
N ILE A 277 12.48 16.61 18.64
CA ILE A 277 13.51 16.81 19.67
C ILE A 277 14.91 16.82 19.06
N ASP A 278 15.20 15.91 18.13
CA ASP A 278 16.46 15.85 17.40
C ASP A 278 16.69 17.17 16.62
N GLY A 279 15.65 17.70 15.97
CA GLY A 279 15.68 19.00 15.30
C GLY A 279 15.99 20.17 16.25
N LEU A 280 15.41 20.18 17.45
CA LEU A 280 15.71 21.20 18.47
C LEU A 280 17.15 21.13 18.96
N TYR A 281 17.66 19.93 19.23
CA TYR A 281 19.05 19.74 19.64
C TYR A 281 20.00 20.27 18.56
N TYR A 282 19.73 19.95 17.30
CA TYR A 282 20.51 20.45 16.18
C TYR A 282 20.50 21.99 16.10
N ILE A 283 19.34 22.63 16.16
CA ILE A 283 19.22 24.10 16.14
C ILE A 283 20.03 24.73 17.28
N SER A 284 19.95 24.17 18.49
CA SER A 284 20.67 24.68 19.66
C SER A 284 22.20 24.54 19.55
N SER A 285 22.67 23.60 18.72
CA SER A 285 24.09 23.30 18.51
C SER A 285 24.76 24.19 17.44
N ARG A 286 23.99 24.90 16.59
CA ARG A 286 24.53 25.73 15.50
C ARG A 286 24.75 27.19 15.91
N LYS A 287 25.98 27.66 15.76
CA LYS A 287 26.32 29.08 15.61
C LYS A 287 26.34 29.45 14.12
N GLY A 288 25.17 29.72 13.53
CA GLY A 288 25.03 30.35 12.20
C GLY A 288 25.22 29.43 10.98
N GLY A 289 24.34 29.59 9.99
CA GLY A 289 24.45 28.96 8.66
C GLY A 289 23.18 28.21 8.26
N ASN A 290 22.57 28.62 7.14
CA ASN A 290 21.38 28.04 6.54
C ASN A 290 21.75 26.79 5.73
N THR A 291 21.32 25.61 6.17
CA THR A 291 21.18 24.42 5.33
C THR A 291 20.00 23.63 5.86
N GLN A 292 19.08 23.27 4.99
CA GLN A 292 17.88 22.47 5.22
C GLN A 292 18.17 21.32 6.20
N LEU A 293 17.43 21.29 7.32
CA LEU A 293 17.58 20.30 8.38
C LEU A 293 17.21 18.91 7.83
N ARG A 294 18.19 18.02 7.64
CA ARG A 294 17.90 16.58 7.52
C ARG A 294 17.38 16.12 8.89
N GLY A 295 16.14 15.62 8.95
CA GLY A 295 15.58 14.98 10.15
C GLY A 295 14.58 15.80 10.98
N THR A 296 14.17 17.01 10.58
CA THR A 296 12.97 17.61 11.18
C THR A 296 11.71 16.89 10.70
N PRO A 297 10.72 16.67 11.58
CA PRO A 297 9.50 15.98 11.18
C PRO A 297 8.65 16.86 10.27
N GLU A 298 7.74 16.23 9.52
CA GLU A 298 6.65 16.94 8.82
C GLU A 298 5.76 17.64 9.85
N LEU A 299 5.61 18.96 9.70
CA LEU A 299 4.90 19.81 10.67
C LEU A 299 3.44 20.02 10.29
N ASP A 300 3.04 19.73 9.05
CA ASP A 300 1.64 19.69 8.67
C ASP A 300 0.98 18.43 9.27
N PRO A 301 -0.02 18.59 10.18
CA PRO A 301 -0.67 17.45 10.81
C PRO A 301 -1.38 16.55 9.79
N ARG A 302 -1.68 17.02 8.58
CA ARG A 302 -2.28 16.19 7.52
C ARG A 302 -1.28 15.36 6.73
N LYS A 303 0.02 15.69 6.84
CA LYS A 303 1.07 15.08 6.02
C LYS A 303 2.04 14.19 6.80
N CYS A 304 2.06 14.27 8.13
CA CYS A 304 2.82 13.32 8.96
C CYS A 304 2.23 11.90 8.86
N SER A 305 2.99 10.87 9.25
CA SER A 305 2.54 9.46 9.11
C SER A 305 1.21 9.19 9.81
N LEU A 306 1.07 9.61 11.07
CA LEU A 306 -0.19 9.54 11.81
C LEU A 306 -1.32 10.31 11.10
N GLY A 307 -1.01 11.50 10.59
CA GLY A 307 -1.92 12.34 9.83
C GLY A 307 -2.44 11.69 8.56
N LYS A 308 -1.53 11.12 7.75
CA LYS A 308 -1.89 10.43 6.52
C LYS A 308 -2.90 9.33 6.80
N TRP A 309 -2.71 8.54 7.86
CA TRP A 309 -3.70 7.56 8.29
C TRP A 309 -5.01 8.22 8.78
N PHE A 310 -4.91 9.19 9.70
CA PHE A 310 -6.06 9.81 10.36
C PHE A 310 -7.00 10.57 9.41
N TYR A 311 -6.45 11.28 8.42
CA TYR A 311 -7.19 12.09 7.46
C TYR A 311 -7.50 11.37 6.14
N SER A 312 -7.08 10.12 5.98
CA SER A 312 -7.54 9.27 4.88
C SER A 312 -8.48 8.21 5.43
N LEU A 313 -7.92 7.09 5.87
CA LEU A 313 -8.62 5.93 6.40
C LEU A 313 -9.41 6.27 7.67
N GLY A 314 -8.88 7.17 8.49
CA GLY A 314 -9.53 7.61 9.72
C GLY A 314 -10.87 8.32 9.52
N GLU A 315 -11.14 8.91 8.34
CA GLU A 315 -12.43 9.58 8.06
C GLU A 315 -13.63 8.64 8.23
N THR A 316 -13.40 7.32 8.10
CA THR A 316 -14.42 6.30 8.35
C THR A 316 -14.89 6.26 9.81
N PHE A 317 -14.11 6.79 10.75
CA PHE A 317 -14.39 6.86 12.17
C PHE A 317 -14.85 8.25 12.64
N THR A 318 -15.25 9.14 11.73
CA THR A 318 -15.74 10.50 12.06
C THR A 318 -16.92 10.54 13.05
N LYS A 319 -17.64 9.42 13.20
CA LYS A 319 -18.74 9.27 14.16
C LYS A 319 -18.29 8.89 15.58
N GLU A 320 -17.04 8.43 15.71
CA GLU A 320 -16.49 8.00 16.99
C GLU A 320 -16.07 9.21 17.83
N GLU A 321 -16.37 9.18 19.14
CA GLU A 321 -16.04 10.28 20.05
C GLU A 321 -14.53 10.56 20.11
N TRP A 322 -13.71 9.50 20.07
CA TRP A 322 -12.26 9.62 20.12
C TRP A 322 -11.68 10.34 18.90
N TYR A 323 -12.37 10.31 17.75
CA TYR A 323 -11.87 10.89 16.50
C TYR A 323 -11.67 12.40 16.63
N GLY A 324 -12.69 13.13 17.07
CA GLY A 324 -12.60 14.58 17.26
C GLY A 324 -11.57 14.98 18.33
N GLN A 325 -11.48 14.20 19.42
CA GLN A 325 -10.49 14.44 20.47
C GLN A 325 -9.05 14.23 19.99
N LEU A 326 -8.84 13.20 19.15
CA LEU A 326 -7.55 12.91 18.54
C LEU A 326 -7.18 14.02 17.55
N GLU A 327 -8.10 14.46 16.69
CA GLU A 327 -7.88 15.55 15.73
C GLU A 327 -7.41 16.83 16.43
N GLU A 328 -8.13 17.25 17.47
CA GLU A 328 -7.82 18.45 18.23
C GLU A 328 -6.43 18.34 18.87
N SER A 329 -6.18 17.26 19.60
CA SER A 329 -4.92 17.03 20.31
C SER A 329 -3.73 16.93 19.36
N HIS A 330 -3.91 16.26 18.22
CA HIS A 330 -2.91 16.09 17.18
C HIS A 330 -2.58 17.42 16.48
N THR A 331 -3.60 18.22 16.14
CA THR A 331 -3.41 19.54 15.52
C THR A 331 -2.68 20.49 16.47
N LEU A 332 -3.06 20.52 17.76
CA LEU A 332 -2.40 21.33 18.79
C LEU A 332 -0.95 20.88 19.03
N LEU A 333 -0.67 19.58 18.99
CA LEU A 333 0.69 19.03 19.10
C LEU A 333 1.58 19.59 17.98
N HIS A 334 1.12 19.49 16.72
CA HIS A 334 1.85 19.98 15.56
C HIS A 334 2.09 21.50 15.62
N HIS A 335 1.07 22.28 15.94
CA HIS A 335 1.19 23.72 16.10
C HIS A 335 2.20 24.08 17.21
N THR A 336 2.18 23.36 18.33
CA THR A 336 3.14 23.55 19.43
C THR A 336 4.56 23.19 19.01
N GLY A 337 4.75 22.10 18.26
CA GLY A 337 6.05 21.69 17.74
C GLY A 337 6.66 22.68 16.76
N ALA A 338 5.86 23.20 15.83
CA ALA A 338 6.28 24.23 14.87
C ALA A 338 6.73 25.52 15.59
N ASN A 339 5.92 26.01 16.54
CA ASN A 339 6.26 27.19 17.35
C ASN A 339 7.55 26.98 18.17
N LEU A 340 7.78 25.75 18.65
CA LEU A 340 8.96 25.39 19.42
C LEU A 340 10.24 25.41 18.58
N LEU A 341 10.21 24.85 17.37
CA LEU A 341 11.33 24.92 16.42
C LEU A 341 11.62 26.37 16.00
N GLU A 342 10.58 27.16 15.70
CA GLU A 342 10.73 28.57 15.34
C GLU A 342 11.33 29.40 16.49
N SER A 343 10.83 29.20 17.71
CA SER A 343 11.34 29.88 18.91
C SER A 343 12.81 29.54 19.17
N ALA A 344 13.18 28.27 19.00
CA ALA A 344 14.57 27.83 19.11
C ALA A 344 15.45 28.47 18.02
N GLY A 345 14.99 28.51 16.77
CA GLY A 345 15.71 29.13 15.65
C GLY A 345 15.92 30.65 15.82
N ARG A 346 14.99 31.33 16.49
CA ARG A 346 15.09 32.76 16.85
C ARG A 346 15.94 33.01 18.10
N GLY A 347 16.52 31.98 18.72
CA GLY A 347 17.34 32.13 19.93
C GLY A 347 16.56 32.59 21.16
N ARG A 348 15.27 32.23 21.27
CA ARG A 348 14.43 32.58 22.43
C ARG A 348 15.02 32.02 23.74
N PRO A 349 14.74 32.64 24.90
CA PRO A 349 15.28 32.18 26.18
C PRO A 349 14.92 30.74 26.51
N LYS A 350 15.86 29.99 27.10
CA LYS A 350 15.67 28.58 27.49
C LYS A 350 14.40 28.33 28.33
N LYS A 351 14.01 29.29 29.18
CA LYS A 351 12.78 29.21 30.00
C LYS A 351 11.51 29.12 29.14
N GLU A 352 11.46 29.87 28.05
CA GLU A 352 10.32 29.88 27.12
C GLU A 352 10.25 28.55 26.34
N LEU A 353 11.39 28.04 25.88
CA LEU A 353 11.48 26.74 25.21
C LEU A 353 11.04 25.59 26.14
N ILE A 354 11.45 25.60 27.42
CA ILE A 354 11.02 24.60 28.41
C ILE A 354 9.49 24.63 28.61
N GLN A 355 8.89 25.83 28.64
CA GLN A 355 7.44 25.95 28.79
C GLN A 355 6.69 25.38 27.58
N GLN A 356 7.18 25.65 26.37
CA GLN A 356 6.62 25.08 25.14
C GLN A 356 6.83 23.55 25.08
N MET A 357 7.98 23.02 25.51
CA MET A 357 8.22 21.58 25.62
C MET A 357 7.27 20.88 26.60
N ARG A 358 6.87 21.54 27.71
CA ARG A 358 5.87 21.00 28.63
C ARG A 358 4.50 20.91 27.96
N LYS A 359 4.05 21.97 27.29
CA LYS A 359 2.81 21.94 26.49
C LYS A 359 2.82 20.83 25.44
N LEU A 360 3.93 20.67 24.73
CA LEU A 360 4.10 19.59 23.75
C LEU A 360 3.97 18.20 24.42
N THR A 361 4.53 18.04 25.62
CA THR A 361 4.42 16.79 26.39
C THR A 361 2.98 16.51 26.81
N GLU A 362 2.25 17.52 27.27
CA GLU A 362 0.84 17.40 27.64
C GLU A 362 -0.01 16.94 26.44
N GLN A 363 0.16 17.56 25.26
CA GLN A 363 -0.55 17.14 24.05
C GLN A 363 -0.13 15.73 23.60
N SER A 364 1.15 15.40 23.71
CA SER A 364 1.66 14.06 23.38
C SER A 364 1.06 12.97 24.25
N ILE A 365 0.86 13.23 25.54
CA ILE A 365 0.23 12.29 26.47
C ILE A 365 -1.25 12.08 26.10
N ARG A 366 -1.95 13.15 25.70
CA ARG A 366 -3.35 13.05 25.25
C ARG A 366 -3.49 12.19 23.99
N VAL A 367 -2.65 12.43 22.98
CA VAL A 367 -2.64 11.63 21.74
C VAL A 367 -2.42 10.15 22.06
N ILE A 368 -1.38 9.81 22.84
CA ILE A 368 -1.11 8.42 23.23
C ILE A 368 -2.26 7.83 24.05
N GLY A 369 -2.81 8.56 25.01
CA GLY A 369 -3.92 8.08 25.84
C GLY A 369 -5.16 7.74 25.02
N ILE A 370 -5.49 8.56 24.01
CA ILE A 370 -6.62 8.28 23.11
C ILE A 370 -6.34 7.03 22.26
N LEU A 371 -5.12 6.87 21.73
CA LEU A 371 -4.77 5.69 20.93
C LEU A 371 -4.76 4.40 21.76
N GLN A 372 -4.34 4.46 23.02
CA GLN A 372 -4.39 3.33 23.96
C GLN A 372 -5.82 2.97 24.34
N GLU A 373 -6.72 3.94 24.41
CA GLU A 373 -8.15 3.67 24.66
C GLU A 373 -8.78 2.91 23.48
N ILE A 374 -8.40 3.23 22.23
CA ILE A 374 -8.84 2.47 21.04
C ILE A 374 -8.34 1.02 21.11
N GLU A 375 -7.10 0.82 21.54
CA GLU A 375 -6.50 -0.49 21.76
C GLU A 375 -7.26 -1.28 22.86
N ASN A 376 -7.50 -0.66 24.01
CA ASN A 376 -8.19 -1.29 25.13
C ASN A 376 -9.61 -1.75 24.77
N ARG A 377 -10.39 -0.91 24.07
CA ARG A 377 -11.76 -1.25 23.63
C ARG A 377 -11.81 -2.45 22.71
N SER A 378 -10.76 -2.64 21.91
CA SER A 378 -10.66 -3.81 21.03
C SER A 378 -10.51 -5.10 21.84
N VAL A 379 -9.68 -5.09 22.90
CA VAL A 379 -9.54 -6.23 23.81
C VAL A 379 -10.83 -6.55 24.59
N GLU A 380 -11.64 -5.54 24.90
CA GLU A 380 -12.93 -5.75 25.57
C GLU A 380 -13.97 -6.40 24.63
N ASN A 381 -13.98 -6.03 23.36
CA ASN A 381 -14.91 -6.57 22.37
C ASN A 381 -14.59 -8.04 22.01
N SER A 382 -13.31 -8.40 21.85
CA SER A 382 -12.89 -9.79 21.58
C SER A 382 -13.23 -10.79 22.69
N ARG A 383 -13.50 -10.33 23.93
CA ARG A 383 -13.91 -11.21 25.05
C ARG A 383 -15.41 -11.49 25.13
N THR A 384 -16.23 -10.82 24.31
CA THR A 384 -17.69 -11.04 24.33
C THR A 384 -18.14 -12.25 23.51
N THR A 385 -17.22 -12.98 22.89
CA THR A 385 -17.46 -14.21 22.11
C THR A 385 -17.03 -15.50 22.81
N ASP A 386 -16.76 -15.48 24.12
CA ASP A 386 -16.55 -16.72 24.87
C ASP A 386 -17.89 -17.50 24.96
N PRO A 387 -17.95 -18.77 24.50
CA PRO A 387 -19.12 -19.60 24.70
C PRO A 387 -19.22 -19.99 26.18
N GLU A 388 -20.35 -19.70 26.81
CA GLU A 388 -20.73 -20.24 28.13
C GLU A 388 -20.69 -21.77 28.19
#